data_AF-A0A7V1V3J5-F1
#
_entry.id   AF-A0A7V1V3J5-F1
#
_cell.length_a   1.000
_cell.length_b   1.000
_cell.length_c   1.000
_cell.angle_alpha   90.00
_cell.angle_beta   90.00
_cell.angle_gamma   90.00
#
_symmetry.space_group_name_H-M   'P 1'
#
loop_
_entity.id
_entity.type
_entity.pdbx_description
1 polymer ?
#
loop_
_entity_poly.entity_id
_entity_poly.type
_entity_poly.pdbx_seq_one_letter_code
_entity_poly.pdbx_strand_id
1 'polypeptide(L)'
;MPERSRDWFTQARHDLEKAKLDLQWGYYEWACFTCHQAAEKAVKAVYYAHHGEARGHGIRELIALLGLPGGDALLGQAVFLDRFYIPARYPNGLPAGVPHDYFSRDDAFKALTAAEAILGWCQSHIPQS
;
A
#
# COMPACT_ATOMS: atom_id res chain seq x y z
N MET A 1 11.84 21.33 4.55
CA MET A 1 12.18 20.20 3.65
C MET A 1 11.47 20.42 2.33
N PRO A 2 12.05 20.04 1.18
CA PRO A 2 11.35 20.15 -0.10
C PRO A 2 10.11 19.26 -0.10
N GLU A 3 9.04 19.74 -0.72
CA GLU A 3 7.79 19.02 -0.95
C GLU A 3 8.06 17.92 -2.00
N ARG A 4 7.93 16.64 -1.63
CA ARG A 4 8.33 15.47 -2.45
C ARG A 4 7.14 14.56 -2.78
N SER A 5 5.90 15.01 -2.64
CA SER A 5 4.70 14.20 -2.90
C SER A 5 4.76 13.50 -4.26
N ARG A 6 5.25 14.18 -5.30
CA ARG A 6 5.39 13.62 -6.65
C ARG A 6 6.35 12.44 -6.71
N ASP A 7 7.50 12.52 -6.05
CA ASP A 7 8.47 11.44 -6.01
C ASP A 7 7.86 10.20 -5.35
N TRP A 8 7.22 10.43 -4.19
CA TRP A 8 6.55 9.37 -3.42
C TRP A 8 5.41 8.72 -4.19
N PHE A 9 4.57 9.52 -4.86
CA PHE A 9 3.44 9.01 -5.63
C PHE A 9 3.90 8.31 -6.92
N THR A 10 4.97 8.79 -7.57
CA THR A 10 5.57 8.13 -8.72
C THR A 10 6.11 6.75 -8.34
N GLN A 11 6.82 6.65 -7.20
CA GLN A 11 7.27 5.34 -6.70
C GLN A 11 6.09 4.44 -6.34
N ALA A 12 5.03 4.97 -5.71
CA ALA A 12 3.84 4.20 -5.38
C ALA A 12 3.18 3.57 -6.62
N ARG A 13 3.11 4.33 -7.73
CA ARG A 13 2.60 3.81 -9.01
C ARG A 13 3.48 2.71 -9.59
N HIS A 14 4.80 2.89 -9.55
CA HIS A 14 5.75 1.88 -10.02
C HIS A 14 5.69 0.60 -9.16
N ASP A 15 5.50 0.73 -7.85
CA ASP A 15 5.27 -0.42 -6.96
C ASP A 15 3.97 -1.14 -7.33
N LEU A 16 2.88 -0.41 -7.62
CA LEU A 16 1.64 -1.02 -8.08
C LEU A 16 1.81 -1.78 -9.40
N GLU A 17 2.57 -1.24 -10.35
CA GLU A 17 2.92 -1.93 -11.61
C GLU A 17 3.71 -3.21 -11.33
N LYS A 18 4.69 -3.17 -10.42
CA LYS A 18 5.44 -4.36 -9.99
C LYS A 18 4.53 -5.41 -9.34
N ALA A 19 3.58 -5.01 -8.51
CA ALA A 19 2.63 -5.94 -7.89
C ALA A 19 1.76 -6.67 -8.92
N LYS A 20 1.41 -6.01 -10.04
CA LYS A 20 0.69 -6.65 -11.16
C LYS A 20 1.54 -7.73 -11.82
N LEU A 21 2.84 -7.48 -11.99
CA LEU A 21 3.78 -8.47 -12.51
C LEU A 21 3.92 -9.65 -11.55
N ASP A 22 4.04 -9.40 -10.24
CA ASP A 22 4.15 -10.47 -9.24
C ASP A 22 2.92 -11.37 -9.23
N LEU A 23 1.72 -10.79 -9.33
CA LEU A 23 0.48 -11.54 -9.49
C LEU A 23 0.48 -12.39 -10.77
N GLN A 24 0.93 -11.83 -11.89
CA GLN A 24 1.00 -12.54 -13.17
C GLN A 24 1.96 -13.73 -13.12
N TRP A 25 3.09 -13.60 -12.42
CA TRP A 25 4.15 -14.60 -12.36
C TRP A 25 4.02 -15.58 -11.17
N GLY A 26 2.98 -15.43 -10.33
CA GLY A 26 2.71 -16.36 -9.24
C GLY A 26 3.46 -16.06 -7.93
N TYR A 27 4.10 -14.90 -7.82
CA TYR A 27 4.76 -14.43 -6.60
C TYR A 27 3.76 -13.72 -5.69
N TYR A 28 2.75 -14.45 -5.21
CA TYR A 28 1.58 -13.87 -4.54
C TYR A 28 1.93 -13.15 -3.22
N GLU A 29 2.87 -13.66 -2.46
CA GLU A 29 3.39 -13.03 -1.24
C GLU A 29 4.06 -11.68 -1.56
N TRP A 30 4.84 -11.64 -2.64
CA TRP A 30 5.46 -10.40 -3.11
C TRP A 30 4.44 -9.43 -3.69
N ALA A 31 3.43 -9.92 -4.40
CA ALA A 31 2.33 -9.09 -4.88
C ALA A 31 1.62 -8.40 -3.70
N CYS A 32 1.29 -9.15 -2.64
CA CYS A 32 0.64 -8.60 -1.45
C CYS A 32 1.52 -7.60 -0.71
N PHE A 33 2.80 -7.91 -0.50
CA PHE A 33 3.76 -7.00 0.13
C PHE A 33 3.95 -5.71 -0.69
N THR A 34 4.08 -5.84 -2.01
CA THR A 34 4.27 -4.70 -2.90
C THR A 34 3.02 -3.84 -2.97
N CYS A 35 1.81 -4.42 -2.91
CA CYS A 35 0.55 -3.68 -2.78
C CYS A 35 0.50 -2.84 -1.51
N HIS A 36 0.92 -3.40 -0.36
CA HIS A 36 1.06 -2.61 0.87
C HIS A 36 2.04 -1.45 0.67
N GLN A 37 3.22 -1.71 0.11
CA GLN A 37 4.23 -0.68 -0.13
C GLN A 37 3.74 0.43 -1.08
N ALA A 38 3.02 0.08 -2.14
CA ALA A 38 2.40 1.04 -3.05
C ALA A 38 1.42 1.95 -2.30
N ALA A 39 0.49 1.37 -1.54
CA ALA A 39 -0.50 2.12 -0.77
C ALA A 39 0.15 3.01 0.31
N GLU A 40 1.13 2.49 1.07
CA GLU A 40 1.87 3.25 2.09
C GLU A 40 2.55 4.48 1.49
N LYS A 41 3.27 4.30 0.37
CA LYS A 41 3.96 5.41 -0.31
C LYS A 41 2.98 6.43 -0.89
N ALA A 42 1.85 5.98 -1.41
CA ALA A 42 0.80 6.87 -1.92
C ALA A 42 0.19 7.75 -0.81
N VAL A 43 -0.12 7.15 0.35
CA VAL A 43 -0.65 7.92 1.49
C VAL A 43 0.41 8.89 2.01
N LYS A 44 1.68 8.48 2.09
CA LYS A 44 2.79 9.38 2.44
C LYS A 44 2.94 10.54 1.45
N ALA A 45 2.69 10.32 0.16
CA ALA A 45 2.67 11.41 -0.81
C ALA A 45 1.60 12.47 -0.50
N VAL A 46 0.40 12.05 -0.06
CA VAL A 46 -0.64 12.97 0.40
C VAL A 46 -0.17 13.76 1.63
N TYR A 47 0.50 13.12 2.59
CA TYR A 47 1.12 13.83 3.70
C TYR A 47 2.11 14.90 3.22
N TYR A 48 3.01 14.59 2.29
CA TYR A 48 3.95 15.58 1.77
C TYR A 48 3.24 16.79 1.14
N ALA A 49 2.11 16.56 0.47
CA ALA A 49 1.33 17.62 -0.17
C ALA A 49 0.61 18.55 0.83
N HIS A 50 0.20 18.05 2.01
CA HIS A 50 -0.66 18.80 2.95
C HIS A 50 -0.02 19.12 4.31
N HIS A 51 0.85 18.26 4.82
CA HIS A 51 1.29 18.25 6.22
C HIS A 51 2.79 17.97 6.42
N GLY A 52 3.55 17.70 5.35
CA GLY A 52 4.96 17.33 5.44
C GLY A 52 5.19 15.82 5.59
N GLU A 53 6.22 15.40 6.32
CA GLU A 53 6.60 13.99 6.41
C GLU A 53 5.74 13.21 7.42
N ALA A 54 5.26 12.03 7.02
CA ALA A 54 4.59 11.07 7.90
C ALA A 54 5.54 9.97 8.39
N ARG A 55 5.40 9.56 9.65
CA ARG A 55 6.15 8.44 10.25
C ARG A 55 5.24 7.23 10.48
N GLY A 56 5.84 6.03 10.46
CA GLY A 56 5.11 4.77 10.61
C GLY A 56 4.80 4.08 9.26
N HIS A 57 4.17 2.91 9.36
CA HIS A 57 3.87 2.03 8.23
C HIS A 57 2.40 1.61 8.14
N GLY A 58 1.61 1.82 9.20
CA GLY A 58 0.19 1.45 9.23
C GLY A 58 -0.62 2.35 8.31
N ILE A 59 -1.06 1.82 7.17
CA ILE A 59 -1.84 2.56 6.16
C ILE A 59 -3.14 3.04 6.78
N ARG A 60 -3.81 2.21 7.59
CA ARG A 60 -5.06 2.59 8.27
C ARG A 60 -4.87 3.82 9.15
N GLU A 61 -3.83 3.81 9.97
CA GLU A 61 -3.53 4.90 10.90
C GLU A 61 -3.20 6.18 10.15
N LEU A 62 -2.36 6.08 9.10
CA LEU A 62 -2.01 7.21 8.25
C LEU A 62 -3.25 7.81 7.55
N ILE A 63 -4.15 6.99 6.99
CA ILE A 63 -5.39 7.50 6.37
C ILE A 63 -6.30 8.16 7.41
N ALA A 64 -6.49 7.55 8.57
CA ALA A 64 -7.36 8.09 9.62
C ALA A 64 -6.86 9.44 10.15
N LEU A 65 -5.55 9.59 10.31
CA LEU A 65 -4.93 10.82 10.81
C LEU A 65 -4.89 11.95 9.78
N LEU A 66 -5.02 11.67 8.47
CA LEU A 66 -5.14 12.71 7.45
C LEU A 66 -6.44 13.51 7.57
N GLY A 67 -7.53 12.89 8.02
CA GLY A 67 -8.84 13.55 8.15
C GLY A 67 -9.40 14.12 6.84
N LEU A 68 -8.94 13.63 5.69
CA LEU A 68 -9.35 14.11 4.37
C LEU A 68 -10.63 13.38 3.88
N PRO A 69 -11.51 14.06 3.13
CA PRO A 69 -12.75 13.48 2.62
C PRO A 69 -12.54 12.16 1.87
N GLY A 70 -13.40 11.16 2.13
CA GLY A 70 -13.36 9.85 1.48
C GLY A 70 -12.34 8.86 2.05
N GLY A 71 -11.45 9.27 2.95
CA GLY A 71 -10.47 8.38 3.59
C GLY A 71 -11.13 7.25 4.41
N ASP A 72 -12.23 7.54 5.11
CA ASP A 72 -12.95 6.57 5.94
C ASP A 72 -13.45 5.35 5.15
N ALA A 73 -13.80 5.55 3.88
CA ALA A 73 -14.27 4.48 2.99
C ALA A 73 -13.16 3.49 2.59
N LEU A 74 -11.89 3.82 2.88
CA LEU A 74 -10.71 3.01 2.56
C LEU A 74 -10.14 2.27 3.77
N LEU A 75 -10.67 2.50 4.98
CA LEU A 75 -10.10 1.90 6.20
C LEU A 75 -10.14 0.37 6.19
N GLY A 76 -11.14 -0.23 5.55
CA GLY A 76 -11.23 -1.69 5.39
C GLY A 76 -10.09 -2.24 4.51
N GLN A 77 -9.84 -1.58 3.38
CA GLN A 77 -8.77 -1.89 2.43
C GLN A 77 -7.40 -1.70 3.08
N ALA A 78 -7.24 -0.62 3.85
CA ALA A 78 -6.01 -0.33 4.57
C ALA A 78 -5.70 -1.39 5.63
N VAL A 79 -6.69 -1.75 6.47
CA VAL A 79 -6.56 -2.84 7.46
C VAL A 79 -6.22 -4.17 6.80
N PHE A 80 -6.79 -4.45 5.63
CA PHE A 80 -6.48 -5.66 4.88
C PHE A 80 -5.02 -5.67 4.41
N LEU A 81 -4.53 -4.56 3.83
CA LEU A 81 -3.14 -4.45 3.37
C LEU A 81 -2.12 -4.49 4.52
N ASP A 82 -2.41 -3.85 5.66
CA ASP A 82 -1.53 -3.80 6.84
C ASP A 82 -1.13 -5.21 7.34
N ARG A 83 -1.97 -6.23 7.08
CA ARG A 83 -1.69 -7.64 7.42
C ARG A 83 -0.51 -8.23 6.68
N PHE A 84 -0.14 -7.68 5.51
CA PHE A 84 0.91 -8.24 4.65
C PHE A 84 2.31 -7.67 4.95
N TYR A 85 2.40 -6.61 5.74
CA TYR A 85 3.66 -5.89 5.98
C TYR A 85 4.77 -6.79 6.56
N ILE A 86 4.43 -7.69 7.48
CA ILE A 86 5.40 -8.56 8.19
C ILE A 86 5.34 -10.01 7.67
N PRO A 87 4.17 -10.69 7.61
CA PRO A 87 4.10 -12.13 7.32
C PRO A 87 4.55 -12.50 5.90
N ALA A 88 4.43 -11.58 4.93
CA ALA A 88 4.84 -11.84 3.55
C ALA A 88 6.37 -11.97 3.39
N ARG A 89 7.16 -11.55 4.40
CA ARG A 89 8.63 -11.47 4.30
C ARG A 89 9.37 -12.42 5.24
N TYR A 90 8.76 -12.80 6.36
CA TYR A 90 9.47 -13.51 7.43
C TYR A 90 8.74 -14.79 7.83
N PRO A 91 9.39 -15.97 7.75
CA PRO A 91 8.83 -17.23 8.26
C PRO A 91 8.46 -17.18 9.75
N ASN A 92 9.12 -16.30 10.52
CA ASN A 92 8.88 -16.13 11.96
C ASN A 92 7.43 -15.72 12.31
N GLY A 93 6.67 -15.21 11.34
CA GLY A 93 5.24 -14.91 11.50
C GLY A 93 4.30 -16.09 11.23
N LEU A 94 4.84 -17.27 10.90
CA LEU A 94 4.07 -18.44 10.47
C LEU A 94 4.22 -19.59 11.46
N PRO A 95 3.19 -20.45 11.63
CA PRO A 95 3.29 -21.65 12.46
C PRO A 95 4.34 -22.66 11.97
N ALA A 96 4.59 -22.71 10.65
CA ALA A 96 5.58 -23.54 9.98
C ALA A 96 5.80 -23.03 8.53
N GLY A 97 6.77 -23.58 7.80
CA GLY A 97 6.93 -23.36 6.35
C GLY A 97 7.51 -21.99 5.96
N VAL A 98 7.24 -21.57 4.72
CA VAL A 98 7.71 -20.31 4.14
C VAL A 98 6.55 -19.43 3.67
N PRO A 99 6.69 -18.09 3.62
CA PRO A 99 5.60 -17.19 3.22
C PRO A 99 4.92 -17.57 1.90
N HIS A 100 5.66 -18.00 0.88
CA HIS A 100 5.11 -18.39 -0.42
C HIS A 100 3.96 -19.42 -0.33
N ASP A 101 3.99 -20.33 0.65
CA ASP A 101 2.98 -21.39 0.81
C ASP A 101 1.63 -20.87 1.37
N TYR A 102 1.62 -19.66 1.93
CA TYR A 102 0.47 -19.12 2.68
C TYR A 102 -0.31 -18.06 1.90
N PHE A 103 0.13 -17.67 0.71
CA PHE A 103 -0.49 -16.61 -0.08
C PHE A 103 -1.07 -17.18 -1.37
N SER A 104 -2.35 -16.90 -1.59
CA SER A 104 -3.05 -17.33 -2.80
C SER A 104 -3.11 -16.24 -3.85
N ARG A 105 -3.44 -16.64 -5.08
CA ARG A 105 -3.77 -15.71 -6.17
C ARG A 105 -4.91 -14.75 -5.78
N ASP A 106 -5.90 -15.25 -5.03
CA ASP A 106 -7.04 -14.46 -4.59
C ASP A 106 -6.64 -13.39 -3.58
N ASP A 107 -5.68 -13.70 -2.69
CA ASP A 107 -5.11 -12.71 -1.75
C ASP A 107 -4.41 -11.59 -2.52
N ALA A 108 -3.54 -11.97 -3.47
CA ALA A 108 -2.82 -11.03 -4.32
C ALA A 108 -3.76 -10.17 -5.18
N PHE A 109 -4.83 -10.76 -5.74
CA PHE A 109 -5.83 -10.01 -6.51
C PHE A 109 -6.62 -9.02 -5.65
N LYS A 110 -7.04 -9.44 -4.44
CA LYS A 110 -7.70 -8.56 -3.47
C LYS A 110 -6.77 -7.44 -3.01
N ALA A 111 -5.49 -7.75 -2.78
CA ALA A 111 -4.48 -6.77 -2.37
C ALA A 111 -4.26 -5.72 -3.46
N LEU A 112 -4.19 -6.15 -4.71
CA LEU A 112 -4.06 -5.26 -5.87
C LEU A 112 -5.27 -4.31 -5.97
N THR A 113 -6.49 -4.85 -5.86
CA THR A 113 -7.72 -4.06 -5.90
C THR A 113 -7.78 -3.03 -4.77
N ALA A 114 -7.37 -3.43 -3.55
CA ALA A 114 -7.29 -2.56 -2.39
C ALA A 114 -6.27 -1.42 -2.58
N ALA A 115 -5.08 -1.75 -3.10
CA ALA A 115 -4.04 -0.75 -3.38
C ALA A 115 -4.48 0.21 -4.49
N GLU A 116 -5.12 -0.26 -5.56
CA GLU A 116 -5.67 0.58 -6.62
C GLU A 116 -6.68 1.61 -6.09
N ALA A 117 -7.60 1.18 -5.21
CA ALA A 117 -8.57 2.08 -4.59
C ALA A 117 -7.88 3.19 -3.75
N ILE A 118 -6.87 2.83 -2.97
CA ILE A 118 -6.13 3.79 -2.14
C ILE A 118 -5.30 4.75 -3.02
N LEU A 119 -4.62 4.25 -4.05
CA LEU A 119 -3.85 5.10 -4.98
C LEU A 119 -4.77 6.07 -5.73
N GLY A 120 -5.95 5.62 -6.16
CA GLY A 120 -6.95 6.47 -6.81
C GLY A 120 -7.41 7.62 -5.92
N TRP A 121 -7.69 7.34 -4.65
CA TRP A 121 -8.02 8.38 -3.66
C TRP A 121 -6.84 9.31 -3.36
N CYS A 122 -5.62 8.78 -3.25
CA CYS A 122 -4.44 9.62 -3.04
C CYS A 122 -4.23 10.58 -4.22
N GLN A 123 -4.43 10.10 -5.45
CA GLN A 123 -4.28 10.91 -6.66
C GLN A 123 -5.21 12.12 -6.68
N SER A 124 -6.45 12.00 -6.18
CA SER A 124 -7.40 13.12 -6.11
C SER A 124 -7.04 14.16 -5.05
N HIS A 125 -6.11 13.84 -4.14
CA HIS A 125 -5.67 14.71 -3.05
C HIS A 125 -4.25 15.26 -3.24
N ILE A 126 -3.56 14.90 -4.33
CA ILE A 126 -2.23 15.44 -4.66
C ILE A 126 -2.41 16.52 -5.74
N PRO A 127 -1.91 17.75 -5.53
CA PRO A 127 -2.02 18.82 -6.52
C PRO A 127 -1.44 18.42 -7.88
N GLN A 128 -2.20 18.63 -8.95
CA GLN A 128 -1.71 18.53 -10.33
C GLN A 128 -1.10 19.89 -10.69
N SER A 129 0.20 19.95 -10.97
CA SER A 129 0.83 21.15 -11.55
C SER A 129 0.53 21.24 -13.04
#